data_AF-A0A0K0FXD3-F1
#
_entry.id   AF-A0A0K0FXD3-F1
#
_cell.length_a   1.000
_cell.length_b   1.000
_cell.length_c   1.000
_cell.angle_alpha   90.00
_cell.angle_beta   90.00
_cell.angle_gamma   90.00
#
_symmetry.space_group_name_H-M   'P 1'
#
loop_
_entity.id
_entity.type
_entity.pdbx_description
1 polymer ?
#
loop_
_entity_poly.entity_id
_entity_poly.type
_entity_poly.pdbx_seq_one_letter_code
_entity_poly.pdbx_strand_id
1 'polypeptide(L)'
;MANSEGSFYEDKYCKLTYDYLIIKRYFFPSMKEKKVFTSEIKTVHFQEQSNGKIGESKIWGKSSNNVYWAYDLKRSLPGNKEAKGNIIIDIEDGVMKGFTVENAQAFLSAIRNICGSNLIIADNLNV
;
A
#
# COMPACT_ATOMS: atom_id res chain seq x y z
N MET A 1 -9.60 -26.46 -10.94
CA MET A 1 -10.71 -25.49 -10.85
C MET A 1 -10.08 -24.13 -10.55
N ALA A 2 -9.91 -23.27 -11.56
CA ALA A 2 -9.38 -21.93 -11.39
C ALA A 2 -10.50 -20.94 -11.75
N ASN A 3 -11.24 -20.50 -10.75
CA ASN A 3 -12.27 -19.48 -10.87
C ASN A 3 -12.14 -18.52 -9.70
N SER A 4 -11.40 -17.42 -9.90
CA SER A 4 -11.60 -16.14 -9.20
C SER A 4 -10.74 -15.02 -9.82
N GLU A 5 -10.99 -14.63 -11.07
CA GLU A 5 -10.43 -13.37 -11.61
C GLU A 5 -11.14 -12.11 -11.06
N GLY A 6 -11.61 -12.15 -9.82
CA GLY A 6 -12.21 -11.01 -9.13
C GLY A 6 -11.16 -10.30 -8.29
N SER A 7 -10.87 -9.02 -8.59
CA SER A 7 -10.15 -8.16 -7.64
C SER A 7 -11.09 -7.81 -6.48
N PHE A 8 -10.63 -8.00 -5.24
CA PHE A 8 -11.35 -7.56 -4.04
C PHE A 8 -11.21 -6.05 -3.82
N TYR A 9 -10.15 -5.46 -4.38
CA TYR A 9 -9.93 -4.02 -4.43
C TYR A 9 -9.07 -3.69 -5.65
N GLU A 10 -9.40 -2.63 -6.37
CA GLU A 10 -8.54 -2.11 -7.41
C GLU A 10 -8.72 -0.60 -7.54
N ASP A 11 -7.60 0.12 -7.62
CA ASP A 11 -7.55 1.53 -7.96
C ASP A 11 -6.36 1.80 -8.90
N LYS A 12 -5.99 3.06 -9.08
CA LYS A 12 -4.87 3.45 -9.96
C LYS A 12 -3.47 3.16 -9.37
N TYR A 13 -3.37 2.85 -8.08
CA TYR A 13 -2.14 2.63 -7.34
C TYR A 13 -1.90 1.16 -6.99
N CYS A 14 -2.95 0.36 -6.81
CA CYS A 14 -2.81 -1.06 -6.53
C CYS A 14 -4.00 -1.90 -7.05
N LYS A 15 -3.80 -3.21 -7.04
CA LYS A 15 -4.84 -4.23 -7.25
C LYS A 15 -4.62 -5.34 -6.24
N LEU A 16 -5.67 -5.73 -5.54
CA LEU A 16 -5.69 -6.79 -4.56
C LEU A 16 -6.58 -7.92 -5.05
N THR A 17 -5.98 -9.09 -5.24
CA THR A 17 -6.66 -10.35 -5.52
C THR A 17 -6.50 -11.29 -4.32
N TYR A 18 -7.05 -12.50 -4.42
CA TYR A 18 -6.88 -13.50 -3.37
C TYR A 18 -5.40 -13.84 -3.14
N ASP A 19 -4.64 -14.02 -4.24
CA ASP A 19 -3.25 -14.49 -4.18
C ASP A 19 -2.23 -13.36 -4.12
N TYR A 20 -2.56 -12.19 -4.69
CA TYR A 20 -1.58 -11.13 -4.91
C TYR A 20 -2.08 -9.76 -4.50
N LEU A 21 -1.17 -9.01 -3.87
CA LEU A 21 -1.18 -7.55 -3.88
C LEU A 21 -0.22 -7.07 -4.96
N ILE A 22 -0.78 -6.38 -5.96
CA ILE A 22 -0.04 -5.76 -7.05
C ILE A 22 0.03 -4.27 -6.78
N ILE A 23 1.24 -3.78 -6.50
CA ILE A 23 1.52 -2.36 -6.32
C ILE A 23 1.95 -1.78 -7.67
N LYS A 24 1.15 -0.87 -8.22
CA LYS A 24 1.38 -0.24 -9.51
C LYS A 24 2.47 0.83 -9.36
N ARG A 25 3.26 1.04 -10.43
CA ARG A 25 4.32 2.10 -10.48
C ARG A 25 5.32 2.02 -9.32
N TYR A 26 5.66 0.80 -8.90
CA TYR A 26 6.57 0.57 -7.78
C TYR A 26 8.02 0.91 -8.15
N PHE A 27 8.50 0.39 -9.29
CA PHE A 27 9.88 0.60 -9.73
C PHE A 27 10.02 1.80 -10.66
N PHE A 28 10.15 3.00 -10.11
CA PHE A 28 10.50 4.21 -10.88
C PHE A 28 12.00 4.21 -11.25
N PRO A 29 12.40 4.59 -12.50
CA PRO A 29 11.59 5.20 -13.57
C PRO A 29 10.85 4.21 -14.48
N SER A 30 11.12 2.91 -14.38
CA SER A 30 10.52 1.89 -15.28
C SER A 30 9.01 1.72 -15.16
N MET A 31 8.39 2.29 -14.11
CA MET A 31 6.98 2.16 -13.76
C MET A 31 6.47 0.72 -13.60
N LYS A 32 7.38 -0.26 -13.48
CA LYS A 32 7.03 -1.67 -13.30
C LYS A 32 6.32 -1.88 -11.98
N GLU A 33 5.42 -2.84 -11.98
CA GLU A 33 4.65 -3.26 -10.82
C GLU A 33 5.49 -4.13 -9.89
N LYS A 34 5.14 -4.12 -8.60
CA LYS A 34 5.62 -5.08 -7.62
C LYS A 34 4.46 -5.99 -7.24
N LYS A 35 4.66 -7.30 -7.40
CA LYS A 35 3.73 -8.31 -6.91
C LYS A 35 4.22 -8.82 -5.56
N VAL A 36 3.29 -8.99 -4.64
CA VAL A 36 3.50 -9.54 -3.29
C VAL A 36 2.44 -10.60 -3.08
N PHE A 37 2.82 -11.78 -2.60
CA PHE A 37 1.84 -12.80 -2.24
C PHE A 37 1.10 -12.36 -0.98
N THR A 38 -0.23 -12.43 -0.99
CA THR A 38 -1.05 -12.06 0.17
C THR A 38 -0.74 -12.90 1.39
N SER A 39 -0.37 -14.17 1.20
CA SER A 39 0.07 -15.09 2.25
C SER A 39 1.37 -14.68 2.96
N GLU A 40 2.18 -13.84 2.34
CA GLU A 40 3.44 -13.33 2.91
C GLU A 40 3.24 -12.06 3.74
N ILE A 41 2.10 -11.38 3.61
CA ILE A 41 1.83 -10.11 4.31
C ILE A 41 1.61 -10.38 5.80
N LYS A 42 2.50 -9.83 6.64
CA LYS A 42 2.46 -9.96 8.10
C LYS A 42 1.86 -8.74 8.76
N THR A 43 2.26 -7.57 8.30
CA THR A 43 1.87 -6.30 8.91
C THR A 43 1.47 -5.29 7.84
N VAL A 44 0.39 -4.57 8.12
CA VAL A 44 -0.09 -3.45 7.33
C VAL A 44 -0.12 -2.22 8.23
N HIS A 45 0.71 -1.23 7.94
CA HIS A 45 0.62 0.06 8.57
C HIS A 45 -0.18 1.01 7.69
N PHE A 46 -0.97 1.86 8.33
CA PHE A 46 -1.87 2.77 7.65
C PHE A 46 -1.83 4.17 8.26
N GLN A 47 -1.95 5.17 7.38
CA GLN A 47 -2.21 6.56 7.73
C GLN A 47 -3.03 7.24 6.63
N GLU A 48 -4.09 7.96 7.01
CA GLU A 48 -4.83 8.83 6.09
C GLU A 48 -3.97 9.99 5.61
N GLN A 49 -4.01 10.29 4.31
CA GLN A 49 -3.23 11.40 3.75
C GLN A 49 -3.75 12.78 4.17
N SER A 50 -5.00 12.89 4.63
CA SER A 50 -5.55 14.10 5.25
C SER A 50 -4.82 14.50 6.54
N ASN A 51 -4.22 13.53 7.23
CA ASN A 51 -3.60 13.72 8.54
C ASN A 51 -2.08 13.97 8.46
N GLY A 52 -1.47 13.86 7.27
CA GLY A 52 -0.03 14.07 7.07
C GLY A 52 0.32 15.52 6.76
N LYS A 53 1.50 16.01 7.18
CA LYS A 53 1.96 17.34 6.76
C LYS A 53 2.51 17.30 5.33
N ILE A 54 2.40 18.42 4.64
CA ILE A 54 3.00 18.62 3.32
C ILE A 54 4.51 18.38 3.41
N GLY A 55 5.05 17.55 2.52
CA GLY A 55 6.48 17.24 2.46
C GLY A 55 6.97 16.13 3.40
N GLU A 56 6.17 15.67 4.36
CA GLU A 56 6.53 14.51 5.20
C GLU A 56 6.47 13.18 4.42
N SER A 57 5.57 13.12 3.43
CA SER A 57 5.39 11.90 2.63
C SER A 57 6.34 11.87 1.44
N LYS A 58 7.06 10.76 1.26
CA LYS A 58 8.01 10.57 0.16
C LYS A 58 7.30 10.30 -1.18
N ILE A 59 7.72 10.98 -2.26
CA ILE A 59 7.14 10.79 -3.60
C ILE A 59 7.41 9.38 -4.12
N TRP A 60 8.65 8.88 -3.97
CA TRP A 60 9.09 7.56 -4.41
C TRP A 60 10.44 7.17 -3.79
N GLY A 61 10.79 5.89 -3.83
CA GLY A 61 12.11 5.37 -3.46
C GLY A 61 12.26 5.03 -1.97
N LYS A 62 13.48 4.66 -1.57
CA LYS A 62 13.78 4.16 -0.20
C LYS A 62 13.87 5.28 0.84
N SER A 63 13.08 5.22 1.90
CA SER A 63 13.16 6.06 3.10
C SER A 63 14.18 5.54 4.13
N SER A 64 14.51 6.37 5.14
CA SER A 64 15.47 6.02 6.20
C SER A 64 15.02 4.83 7.06
N ASN A 65 13.71 4.64 7.20
CA ASN A 65 13.05 3.55 7.92
C ASN A 65 12.93 2.24 7.10
N ASN A 66 13.76 2.05 6.07
CA ASN A 66 13.71 0.88 5.16
C ASN A 66 12.39 0.66 4.41
N VAL A 67 11.54 1.68 4.30
CA VAL A 67 10.34 1.63 3.43
C VAL A 67 10.72 2.08 2.02
N TYR A 68 10.43 1.28 1.01
CA TYR A 68 10.53 1.69 -0.38
C TYR A 68 9.15 2.06 -0.93
N TRP A 69 9.01 3.32 -1.35
CA TRP A 69 7.75 3.91 -1.79
C TRP A 69 7.53 3.81 -3.30
N ALA A 70 6.35 3.34 -3.69
CA ALA A 70 5.82 3.46 -5.03
C ALA A 70 5.60 4.93 -5.41
N TYR A 71 5.75 5.22 -6.71
CA TYR A 71 5.68 6.58 -7.21
C TYR A 71 4.29 7.20 -7.11
N ASP A 72 4.18 8.28 -6.34
CA ASP A 72 2.99 9.14 -6.29
C ASP A 72 3.39 10.60 -6.00
N LEU A 73 3.54 11.40 -7.05
CA LEU A 73 3.81 12.84 -6.91
C LEU A 73 2.72 13.56 -6.13
N LYS A 74 1.45 13.13 -6.28
CA LYS A 74 0.34 13.78 -5.59
C LYS A 74 0.43 13.56 -4.09
N ARG A 75 1.16 12.56 -3.59
CA ARG A 75 1.35 12.30 -2.16
C ARG A 75 1.90 13.52 -1.43
N SER A 76 2.90 14.19 -2.01
CA SER A 76 3.61 15.33 -1.40
C SER A 76 3.08 16.70 -1.82
N LEU A 77 2.09 16.75 -2.72
CA LEU A 77 1.49 18.01 -3.18
C LEU A 77 0.20 18.34 -2.43
N PRO A 78 -0.16 19.65 -2.31
CA PRO A 78 -1.48 20.07 -1.85
C PRO A 78 -2.59 19.52 -2.76
N GLY A 79 -3.78 19.29 -2.19
CA GLY A 79 -4.96 18.88 -2.94
C GLY A 79 -5.94 18.07 -2.09
N ASN A 80 -7.05 17.62 -2.69
CA ASN A 80 -7.99 16.75 -1.99
C ASN A 80 -7.35 15.39 -1.67
N LYS A 81 -7.20 15.12 -0.37
CA LYS A 81 -6.63 13.89 0.21
C LYS A 81 -7.66 13.03 0.95
N GLU A 82 -8.93 13.41 0.89
CA GLU A 82 -10.02 12.68 1.54
C GLU A 82 -10.05 11.23 1.06
N ALA A 83 -10.29 10.31 2.01
CA ALA A 83 -10.27 8.85 1.84
C ALA A 83 -8.93 8.22 1.38
N LYS A 84 -7.97 9.00 0.88
CA LYS A 84 -6.67 8.47 0.45
C LYS A 84 -5.84 7.99 1.63
N GLY A 85 -5.20 6.85 1.45
CA GLY A 85 -4.32 6.25 2.45
C GLY A 85 -2.88 6.13 1.98
N ASN A 86 -1.94 6.31 2.89
CA ASN A 86 -0.59 5.77 2.77
C ASN A 86 -0.59 4.38 3.43
N ILE A 87 -0.22 3.37 2.66
CA ILE A 87 -0.14 1.98 3.12
C ILE A 87 1.32 1.56 3.11
N ILE A 88 1.74 0.88 4.16
CA ILE A 88 3.01 0.16 4.20
C ILE A 88 2.71 -1.29 4.52
N ILE A 89 3.21 -2.20 3.69
CA ILE A 89 3.15 -3.64 3.97
C ILE A 89 4.54 -4.16 4.35
N ASP A 90 4.57 -5.04 5.33
CA ASP A 90 5.73 -5.82 5.72
C ASP A 90 5.50 -7.31 5.43
N ILE A 91 6.51 -7.91 4.79
CA ILE A 91 6.60 -9.35 4.50
C ILE A 91 7.87 -9.96 5.11
N GLU A 92 8.55 -9.21 5.98
CA GLU A 92 9.77 -9.62 6.70
C GLU A 92 10.98 -9.91 5.79
N ASP A 93 11.04 -9.32 4.59
CA ASP A 93 12.18 -9.44 3.66
C ASP A 93 13.22 -8.31 3.79
N GLY A 94 13.11 -7.50 4.86
CA GLY A 94 14.02 -6.40 5.18
C GLY A 94 13.73 -5.08 4.47
N VAL A 95 12.78 -5.01 3.54
CA VAL A 95 12.34 -3.75 2.92
C VAL A 95 10.83 -3.69 2.86
N MET A 96 10.22 -2.79 3.63
CA MET A 96 8.78 -2.59 3.61
C MET A 96 8.32 -1.89 2.31
N LYS A 97 7.10 -2.18 1.84
CA LYS A 97 6.58 -1.64 0.56
C LYS A 97 5.54 -0.57 0.87
N GLY A 98 5.89 0.68 0.60
CA GLY A 98 4.99 1.82 0.77
C GLY A 98 4.25 2.16 -0.53
N PHE A 99 2.95 2.44 -0.47
CA PHE A 99 2.16 2.88 -1.62
C PHE A 99 0.95 3.73 -1.21
N THR A 100 0.23 4.26 -2.18
CA THR A 100 -1.01 5.04 -1.97
C THR A 100 -2.21 4.15 -2.26
N VAL A 101 -3.34 4.41 -1.61
CA VAL A 101 -4.67 3.92 -2.01
C VAL A 101 -5.65 5.08 -2.09
N GLU A 102 -6.63 5.02 -3.00
CA GLU A 102 -7.68 6.02 -3.19
C GLU A 102 -8.75 5.95 -2.09
N ASN A 103 -8.99 4.76 -1.54
CA ASN A 103 -9.93 4.55 -0.44
C ASN A 103 -9.32 3.57 0.56
N ALA A 104 -8.77 4.12 1.63
CA ALA A 104 -8.12 3.36 2.68
C ALA A 104 -9.02 2.35 3.36
N GLN A 105 -10.25 2.75 3.72
CA GLN A 105 -11.18 1.90 4.46
C GLN A 105 -11.59 0.68 3.62
N ALA A 106 -11.87 0.89 2.33
CA ALA A 106 -12.17 -0.20 1.41
C ALA A 106 -10.98 -1.15 1.24
N PHE A 107 -9.76 -0.62 1.11
CA PHE A 107 -8.55 -1.44 1.02
C PHE A 107 -8.31 -2.26 2.30
N LEU A 108 -8.39 -1.63 3.48
CA LEU A 108 -8.18 -2.28 4.77
C LEU A 108 -9.20 -3.38 5.04
N SER A 109 -10.47 -3.14 4.68
CA SER A 109 -11.52 -4.16 4.74
C SER A 109 -11.20 -5.35 3.83
N ALA A 110 -10.80 -5.08 2.58
CA ALA A 110 -10.46 -6.13 1.63
C ALA A 110 -9.23 -6.96 2.06
N ILE A 111 -8.12 -6.31 2.46
CA ILE A 111 -6.89 -7.01 2.83
C ILE A 111 -7.05 -7.84 4.12
N ARG A 112 -7.87 -7.37 5.06
CA ARG A 112 -8.20 -8.12 6.29
C ARG A 112 -8.94 -9.41 5.98
N ASN A 113 -9.86 -9.38 5.02
CA ASN A 113 -10.61 -10.57 4.61
C ASN A 113 -9.73 -11.60 3.90
N ILE A 114 -8.66 -11.16 3.22
CA ILE A 114 -7.80 -12.03 2.41
C ILE A 114 -6.65 -12.63 3.23
N CYS A 115 -5.95 -11.83 4.03
CA CYS A 115 -4.76 -12.30 4.76
C CYS A 115 -5.11 -13.05 6.07
N GLY A 116 -6.38 -13.00 6.50
CA GLY A 116 -6.88 -13.75 7.65
C GLY A 116 -6.44 -13.21 9.01
N SER A 117 -6.58 -14.04 10.05
CA SER A 117 -6.46 -13.66 11.47
C SER A 117 -5.05 -13.29 11.94
N ASN A 118 -4.01 -13.60 11.15
CA ASN A 118 -2.61 -13.35 11.52
C ASN A 118 -2.10 -11.99 11.01
N LEU A 119 -2.93 -11.25 10.27
CA LEU A 119 -2.60 -9.93 9.78
C LEU A 119 -2.66 -8.91 10.93
N ILE A 120 -1.54 -8.24 11.19
CA ILE A 120 -1.48 -7.11 12.11
C ILE A 120 -1.77 -5.83 11.32
N ILE A 121 -2.80 -5.08 11.71
CA ILE A 121 -3.07 -3.74 11.18
C ILE A 121 -2.72 -2.73 12.27
N ALA A 122 -1.75 -1.86 11.99
CA ALA A 122 -1.28 -0.84 12.91
C ALA A 122 -1.65 0.56 12.42
N ASP A 123 -2.40 1.29 13.25
CA ASP A 123 -2.72 2.68 13.04
C ASP A 123 -1.56 3.57 13.52
N ASN A 124 -1.14 4.52 12.67
CA ASN A 124 0.00 5.44 12.80
C ASN A 124 1.31 4.96 12.16
N LEU A 125 1.70 5.66 11.09
CA LEU A 125 3.01 5.59 10.48
C LEU A 125 4.05 6.36 11.31
N ASN A 126 4.32 5.93 12.55
CA ASN A 126 5.54 6.33 13.28
C ASN A 126 6.66 5.31 13.00
N VAL A 127 6.96 5.10 11.72
CA VAL A 127 8.00 4.17 11.25
C VAL A 127 9.22 4.97 10.82
#